data_AF-A0A7S1DM46-F1
#
_entry.id   AF-A0A7S1DM46-F1
#
_cell.length_a   1.000
_cell.length_b   1.000
_cell.length_c   1.000
_cell.angle_alpha   90.00
_cell.angle_beta   90.00
_cell.angle_gamma   90.00
#
_symmetry.space_group_name_H-M   'P 1'
#
loop_
_entity.id
_entity.type
_entity.pdbx_description
1 polymer ?
#
loop_
_entity_poly.entity_id
_entity_poly.type
_entity_poly.pdbx_seq_one_letter_code
_entity_poly.pdbx_strand_id
1 'polypeptide(L)'
;HEWDTSPIHWYVTSALPRAMLGTALFIPTSLWFNPRVRDLFVCACVYVSIFSLLPHKELRFVLYVVPVFNMVCAEELVRLWRGRENPKYGKYWFRGATTILAFTLFGTWGFLKVSQQNYPGGAALEELHNLERLNVTRGLLTPHVHIDSSAAQQGVTRFIEEQRRWVYSKKEGEHDMAGYTHLVTDKASVEGFVPFITVTGVDLSSVMTSPRPRMVPKMRVFKRKDLDVAPPPPPPPPGKPQQATEADDDDEEL
;
A
#
# COMPACT_ATOMS: atom_id res chain seq x y z
N HIS A 1 10.44 15.53 -1.52
CA HIS A 1 9.88 14.71 -0.44
C HIS A 1 10.37 15.28 0.88
N GLU A 2 9.54 16.07 1.56
CA GLU A 2 9.79 16.41 2.96
C GLU A 2 9.41 15.17 3.78
N TRP A 3 10.41 14.38 4.16
CA TRP A 3 10.27 13.36 5.19
C TRP A 3 9.95 14.01 6.54
N ASP A 4 8.79 13.67 7.09
CA ASP A 4 8.32 14.23 8.35
C ASP A 4 9.19 13.71 9.51
N THR A 5 9.79 14.62 10.28
CA THR A 5 10.66 14.25 11.41
C THR A 5 9.84 14.02 12.66
N SER A 6 10.05 12.90 13.35
CA SER A 6 9.34 12.59 14.59
C SER A 6 10.25 12.73 15.82
N PRO A 7 9.71 13.11 17.00
CA PRO A 7 10.48 13.23 18.24
C PRO A 7 11.20 11.93 18.63
N ILE A 8 12.32 12.02 19.36
CA ILE A 8 13.13 10.87 19.79
C ILE A 8 12.28 9.80 20.50
N HIS A 9 11.34 10.20 21.36
CA HIS A 9 10.52 9.29 22.15
C HIS A 9 9.39 8.59 21.36
N TRP A 10 9.20 8.89 20.08
CA TRP A 10 8.09 8.41 19.26
C TRP A 10 7.97 6.88 19.23
N TYR A 11 9.09 6.15 19.20
CA TYR A 11 9.05 4.69 19.22
C TYR A 11 8.44 4.15 20.51
N VAL A 12 8.76 4.76 21.65
CA VAL A 12 8.33 4.31 22.99
C VAL A 12 6.89 4.76 23.28
N THR A 13 6.52 5.98 22.92
CA THR A 13 5.19 6.53 23.27
C THR A 13 4.12 6.17 22.25
N SER A 14 4.50 5.88 21.01
CA SER A 14 3.56 5.75 19.92
C SER A 14 3.69 4.43 19.16
N ALA A 15 4.89 4.10 18.66
CA ALA A 15 5.05 2.95 17.75
C ALA A 15 4.87 1.60 18.46
N LEU A 16 5.63 1.37 19.54
CA LEU A 16 5.64 0.10 20.27
C LEU A 16 4.33 -0.16 21.03
N PRO A 17 3.70 0.83 21.70
CA PRO A 17 2.40 0.61 22.31
C PRO A 17 1.31 0.23 21.30
N ARG A 18 1.32 0.85 20.11
CA ARG A 18 0.38 0.48 19.04
C ARG A 18 0.65 -0.90 18.46
N ALA A 19 1.92 -1.32 18.37
CA ALA A 19 2.28 -2.66 17.90
C ALA A 19 1.92 -3.77 18.90
N MET A 20 1.98 -3.48 20.20
CA MET A 20 1.80 -4.46 21.28
C MET A 20 0.38 -4.48 21.85
N LEU A 21 -0.36 -3.37 21.72
CA LEU A 21 -1.68 -3.16 22.28
C LEU A 21 -1.72 -3.55 23.77
N GLY A 22 -2.75 -4.27 24.21
CA GLY A 22 -2.91 -4.66 25.61
C GLY A 22 -1.82 -5.58 26.14
N THR A 23 -1.10 -6.32 25.27
CA THR A 23 -0.05 -7.24 25.75
C THR A 23 1.15 -6.52 26.36
N ALA A 24 1.39 -5.24 26.02
CA ALA A 24 2.46 -4.44 26.64
C ALA A 24 2.32 -4.34 28.18
N LEU A 25 1.10 -4.48 28.71
CA LEU A 25 0.83 -4.46 30.16
C LEU A 25 1.49 -5.63 30.91
N PHE A 26 1.84 -6.72 30.22
CA PHE A 26 2.51 -7.88 30.81
C PHE A 26 4.03 -7.70 30.95
N ILE A 27 4.62 -6.70 30.29
CA ILE A 27 6.07 -6.50 30.29
C ILE A 27 6.60 -6.22 31.71
N PRO A 28 6.05 -5.27 32.50
CA PRO A 28 6.61 -4.96 33.81
C PRO A 28 6.55 -6.15 34.79
N THR A 29 5.44 -6.90 34.79
CA THR A 29 5.28 -8.06 35.66
C THR A 29 6.19 -9.21 35.22
N SER A 30 6.33 -9.45 33.92
CA SER A 30 7.27 -10.44 33.39
C SER A 30 8.70 -10.15 33.83
N LEU A 31 9.16 -8.90 33.65
CA LEU A 31 10.49 -8.48 34.04
C LEU A 31 10.70 -8.60 35.55
N TRP A 32 9.68 -8.30 36.37
CA TRP A 32 9.77 -8.45 37.82
C TRP A 32 10.01 -9.91 38.23
N PHE A 33 9.22 -10.85 37.72
CA PHE A 33 9.25 -12.25 38.15
C PHE A 33 10.26 -13.13 37.43
N ASN A 34 10.67 -12.78 36.21
CA ASN A 34 11.55 -13.60 35.38
C ASN A 34 12.84 -12.85 35.02
N PRO A 35 13.92 -13.01 35.81
CA PRO A 35 15.20 -12.37 35.50
C PRO A 35 15.79 -12.82 34.16
N ARG A 36 15.50 -14.05 33.72
CA ARG A 36 16.05 -14.66 32.50
C ARG A 36 15.73 -13.90 31.22
N VAL A 37 14.59 -13.20 31.17
CA VAL A 37 14.20 -12.45 29.96
C VAL A 37 14.75 -11.02 29.94
N ARG A 38 15.36 -10.55 31.03
CA ARG A 38 15.81 -9.17 31.18
C ARG A 38 16.95 -8.84 30.22
N ASP A 39 17.92 -9.73 30.08
CA ASP A 39 19.10 -9.46 29.24
C ASP A 39 18.68 -9.22 27.78
N LEU A 40 17.83 -10.10 27.24
CA LEU A 40 17.34 -9.95 25.87
C LEU A 40 16.41 -8.74 25.72
N PHE A 41 15.57 -8.44 26.71
CA PHE A 41 14.73 -7.25 26.71
C PHE A 41 15.55 -5.96 26.73
N VAL A 42 16.61 -5.90 27.56
CA VAL A 42 17.53 -4.77 27.62
C VAL A 42 18.24 -4.58 26.28
N CYS A 43 18.73 -5.65 25.65
CA CYS A 43 19.30 -5.58 24.30
C CYS A 43 18.31 -4.98 23.29
N ALA A 44 17.04 -5.39 23.34
CA ALA A 44 16.00 -4.84 22.48
C ALA A 44 15.69 -3.36 22.79
N CYS A 45 15.69 -2.95 24.06
CA CYS A 45 15.55 -1.55 24.44
C CYS A 45 16.72 -0.69 23.96
N VAL A 46 17.95 -1.17 24.12
CA VAL A 46 19.16 -0.47 23.61
C VAL A 46 19.08 -0.29 22.10
N TYR A 47 18.67 -1.34 21.37
CA TYR A 47 18.43 -1.26 19.93
C TYR A 47 17.41 -0.16 19.58
N VAL A 48 16.25 -0.12 20.25
CA VAL A 48 15.25 0.94 20.05
C VAL A 48 15.82 2.32 20.38
N SER A 49 16.60 2.45 21.45
CA SER A 49 17.21 3.73 21.85
C SER A 49 18.18 4.25 20.79
N ILE A 50 19.02 3.38 20.21
CA ILE A 50 19.93 3.75 19.12
C ILE A 50 19.11 4.24 17.91
N PHE A 51 18.09 3.47 17.51
CA PHE A 51 17.23 3.87 16.38
C PHE A 51 16.39 5.12 16.65
N SER A 52 16.10 5.42 17.92
CA SER A 52 15.36 6.62 18.32
C SER A 52 16.12 7.93 18.02
N LEU A 53 17.45 7.85 17.89
CA LEU A 53 18.30 8.98 17.53
C LEU A 53 18.19 9.38 16.06
N LEU A 54 17.63 8.51 15.18
CA LEU A 54 17.42 8.88 13.79
C LEU A 54 16.30 9.93 13.66
N PRO A 55 16.53 11.03 12.91
CA PRO A 55 15.50 12.04 12.65
C PRO A 55 14.30 11.45 11.92
N HIS A 56 14.57 10.65 10.88
CA HIS A 56 13.56 9.92 10.12
C HIS A 56 13.17 8.64 10.85
N LYS A 57 11.90 8.51 11.22
CA LYS A 57 11.40 7.38 11.99
C LYS A 57 10.42 6.58 11.19
N GLU A 58 10.70 5.28 11.10
CA GLU A 58 9.82 4.33 10.46
C GLU A 58 9.67 3.10 11.34
N LEU A 59 8.46 2.55 11.40
CA LEU A 59 8.18 1.37 12.21
C LEU A 59 9.05 0.17 11.78
N ARG A 60 9.38 0.07 10.48
CA ARG A 60 10.19 -1.02 9.93
C ARG A 60 11.59 -1.12 10.56
N PHE A 61 12.15 0.00 11.04
CA PHE A 61 13.46 -0.01 11.67
C PHE A 61 13.45 -0.70 13.04
N VAL A 62 12.33 -0.66 13.77
CA VAL A 62 12.25 -1.26 15.11
C VAL A 62 11.40 -2.52 15.16
N LEU A 63 10.83 -2.96 14.03
CA LEU A 63 9.89 -4.09 13.98
C LEU A 63 10.48 -5.38 14.58
N TYR A 64 11.80 -5.54 14.50
CA TYR A 64 12.52 -6.71 15.00
C TYR A 64 12.48 -6.88 16.52
N VAL A 65 12.11 -5.84 17.29
CA VAL A 65 11.97 -5.98 18.75
C VAL A 65 10.61 -6.53 19.16
N VAL A 66 9.62 -6.50 18.27
CA VAL A 66 8.25 -6.96 18.57
C VAL A 66 8.22 -8.45 18.95
N PRO A 67 8.92 -9.38 18.24
CA PRO A 67 9.03 -10.77 18.68
C PRO A 67 9.65 -10.93 20.07
N VAL A 68 10.69 -10.16 20.39
CA VAL A 68 11.34 -10.19 21.71
C VAL A 68 10.37 -9.74 22.80
N PHE A 69 9.64 -8.65 22.57
CA PHE A 69 8.67 -8.15 23.55
C PHE A 69 7.49 -9.13 23.70
N ASN A 70 7.01 -9.73 22.61
CA ASN A 70 6.00 -10.80 22.67
C ASN A 70 6.47 -12.00 23.48
N MET A 71 7.74 -12.40 23.34
CA MET A 71 8.33 -13.48 24.14
C MET A 71 8.33 -13.12 25.63
N VAL A 72 8.71 -11.89 25.99
CA VAL A 72 8.64 -11.40 27.39
C VAL A 72 7.21 -11.47 27.91
N CYS A 73 6.22 -11.01 27.14
CA CYS A 73 4.81 -11.12 27.49
C CYS A 73 4.34 -12.58 27.64
N ALA A 74 4.82 -13.48 26.78
CA ALA A 74 4.47 -14.89 26.82
C ALA A 74 4.95 -15.58 28.12
N GLU A 75 6.15 -15.25 28.62
CA GLU A 75 6.63 -15.77 29.90
C GLU A 75 5.73 -15.39 31.08
N GLU A 76 5.17 -14.18 31.06
CA GLU A 76 4.17 -13.76 32.06
C GLU A 76 2.87 -14.55 31.93
N LEU A 77 2.38 -14.75 30.70
CA LEU A 77 1.18 -15.57 30.46
C LEU A 77 1.37 -17.02 30.92
N VAL A 78 2.55 -17.60 30.70
CA VAL A 78 2.91 -18.94 31.18
C VAL A 78 2.93 -18.98 32.72
N ARG A 79 3.48 -17.96 33.37
CA ARG A 79 3.47 -17.85 34.84
C ARG A 79 2.05 -17.79 35.39
N LEU A 80 1.19 -16.96 34.79
CA LEU A 80 -0.22 -16.84 35.17
C LEU A 80 -1.01 -18.13 34.92
N TRP A 81 -0.73 -18.82 33.81
CA TRP A 81 -1.32 -20.12 33.49
C TRP A 81 -0.97 -21.18 34.53
N ARG A 82 0.32 -21.28 34.92
CA ARG A 82 0.79 -22.22 35.96
C ARG A 82 0.22 -21.89 37.34
N GLY A 83 0.04 -20.60 37.65
CA GLY A 83 -0.50 -20.13 38.92
C GLY A 83 -2.03 -20.11 39.02
N ARG A 84 -2.76 -20.48 37.96
CA ARG A 84 -4.23 -20.29 37.87
C ARG A 84 -5.03 -21.03 38.94
N GLU A 85 -4.50 -22.15 39.43
CA GLU A 85 -5.18 -23.01 40.43
C GLU A 85 -4.96 -22.53 41.87
N ASN A 86 -4.15 -21.48 42.08
CA ASN A 86 -3.95 -20.90 43.40
C ASN A 86 -5.30 -20.36 43.96
N PRO A 87 -5.73 -20.83 45.14
CA PRO A 87 -7.07 -20.57 45.67
C PRO A 87 -7.31 -19.11 46.08
N LYS A 88 -6.26 -18.32 46.34
CA LYS A 88 -6.43 -16.91 46.73
C LYS A 88 -6.83 -16.04 45.54
N TYR A 89 -5.92 -15.93 44.56
CA TYR A 89 -6.08 -14.97 43.46
C TYR A 89 -5.73 -15.52 42.08
N GLY A 90 -5.29 -16.78 41.96
CA GLY A 90 -4.77 -17.35 40.70
C GLY A 90 -5.79 -17.28 39.55
N LYS A 91 -7.04 -17.65 39.85
CA LYS A 91 -8.14 -17.62 38.87
C LYS A 91 -8.45 -16.21 38.37
N TYR A 92 -8.40 -15.20 39.24
CA TYR A 92 -8.70 -13.81 38.89
C TYR A 92 -7.62 -13.22 37.99
N TRP A 93 -6.34 -13.41 38.34
CA TRP A 93 -5.22 -12.95 37.52
C TRP A 93 -5.20 -13.61 36.14
N PHE A 94 -5.43 -14.92 36.09
CA PHE A 94 -5.49 -15.65 34.83
C PHE A 94 -6.65 -15.16 33.95
N ARG A 95 -7.86 -14.99 34.53
CA ARG A 95 -9.02 -14.42 33.81
C ARG A 95 -8.72 -13.01 33.27
N GLY A 96 -8.12 -12.15 34.09
CA GLY A 96 -7.69 -10.81 33.67
C GLY A 96 -6.76 -10.85 32.45
N ALA A 97 -5.75 -11.72 32.49
CA ALA A 97 -4.82 -11.88 31.37
C ALA A 97 -5.50 -12.41 30.11
N THR A 98 -6.39 -13.41 30.22
CA THR A 98 -7.16 -13.90 29.07
C THR A 98 -8.07 -12.83 28.47
N THR A 99 -8.66 -11.98 29.30
CA THR A 99 -9.49 -10.85 28.85
C THR A 99 -8.65 -9.84 28.08
N ILE A 100 -7.48 -9.45 28.60
CA ILE A 100 -6.55 -8.54 27.89
C ILE A 100 -6.11 -9.13 26.54
N LEU A 101 -5.83 -10.44 26.50
CA LEU A 101 -5.47 -11.11 25.26
C LEU A 101 -6.62 -11.11 24.24
N ALA A 102 -7.85 -11.39 24.68
CA ALA A 102 -9.03 -11.35 23.82
C ALA A 102 -9.28 -9.93 23.24
N PHE A 103 -9.16 -8.89 24.08
CA PHE A 103 -9.25 -7.50 23.60
C PHE A 103 -8.13 -7.13 22.64
N THR A 104 -6.91 -7.63 22.87
CA THR A 104 -5.77 -7.40 21.97
C THR A 104 -6.00 -8.05 20.61
N LEU A 105 -6.54 -9.29 20.58
CA LEU A 105 -6.91 -9.95 19.33
C LEU A 105 -8.01 -9.20 18.59
N PHE A 106 -9.04 -8.74 19.30
CA PHE A 106 -10.12 -7.94 18.71
C PHE A 106 -9.59 -6.62 18.12
N GLY A 107 -8.73 -5.90 18.86
CA GLY A 107 -8.08 -4.69 18.37
C GLY A 107 -7.20 -4.96 17.15
N THR A 108 -6.41 -6.04 17.17
CA THR A 108 -5.57 -6.47 16.03
C THR A 108 -6.42 -6.74 14.79
N TRP A 109 -7.55 -7.44 14.94
CA TRP A 109 -8.48 -7.68 13.85
C TRP A 109 -9.05 -6.38 13.28
N GLY A 110 -9.44 -5.43 14.14
CA GLY A 110 -9.91 -4.12 13.72
C GLY A 110 -8.85 -3.33 12.94
N PHE A 111 -7.62 -3.27 13.46
CA PHE A 111 -6.51 -2.62 12.76
C PHE A 111 -6.16 -3.31 11.45
N LEU A 112 -6.23 -4.65 11.38
CA LEU A 112 -6.02 -5.39 10.14
C LEU A 112 -7.04 -5.00 9.09
N LYS A 113 -8.33 -4.92 9.45
CA LYS A 113 -9.41 -4.51 8.53
C LYS A 113 -9.19 -3.11 7.96
N VAL A 114 -8.79 -2.16 8.81
CA VAL A 114 -8.48 -0.79 8.36
C VAL A 114 -7.20 -0.77 7.51
N SER A 115 -6.17 -1.50 7.92
CA SER A 115 -4.87 -1.56 7.23
C SER A 115 -5.00 -2.15 5.83
N GLN A 116 -5.87 -3.14 5.61
CA GLN A 116 -6.13 -3.72 4.29
C GLN A 116 -6.57 -2.67 3.26
N GLN A 117 -7.27 -1.62 3.69
CA GLN A 117 -7.77 -0.55 2.82
C GLN A 117 -6.76 0.59 2.64
N ASN A 118 -5.57 0.48 3.24
CA ASN A 118 -4.57 1.56 3.29
C ASN A 118 -3.34 1.31 2.40
N TYR A 119 -3.45 0.38 1.43
CA TYR A 119 -2.45 0.10 0.39
C TYR A 119 -3.03 0.33 -1.02
N PRO A 120 -3.42 1.58 -1.35
CA PRO A 120 -4.12 1.91 -2.60
C PRO A 120 -3.24 1.84 -3.86
N GLY A 121 -1.91 1.76 -3.71
CA GLY A 121 -0.97 1.63 -4.84
C GLY A 121 -1.20 0.34 -5.64
N GLY A 122 -1.31 -0.79 -4.94
CA GLY A 122 -1.58 -2.09 -5.58
C GLY A 122 -2.93 -2.09 -6.30
N ALA A 123 -3.98 -1.61 -5.63
CA ALA A 123 -5.32 -1.50 -6.20
C ALA A 123 -5.37 -0.57 -7.43
N ALA A 124 -4.61 0.52 -7.42
CA ALA A 124 -4.53 1.43 -8.57
C ALA A 124 -3.91 0.76 -9.79
N LEU A 125 -2.89 -0.08 -9.59
CA LEU A 125 -2.26 -0.82 -10.69
C LEU A 125 -3.17 -1.94 -11.22
N GLU A 126 -3.86 -2.66 -10.33
CA GLU A 126 -4.83 -3.69 -10.72
C GLU A 126 -5.98 -3.11 -11.55
N GLU A 127 -6.52 -1.96 -11.14
CA GLU A 127 -7.56 -1.27 -11.90
C GLU A 127 -7.05 -0.79 -13.28
N LEU A 128 -5.81 -0.30 -13.35
CA LEU A 128 -5.18 0.07 -14.61
C LEU A 128 -5.07 -1.14 -15.56
N HIS A 129 -4.66 -2.29 -15.04
CA HIS A 129 -4.59 -3.53 -15.84
C HIS A 129 -5.96 -3.91 -16.36
N ASN A 130 -7.00 -3.86 -15.52
CA ASN A 130 -8.36 -4.19 -15.92
C ASN A 130 -8.90 -3.29 -17.03
N LEU A 131 -8.70 -1.96 -16.92
CA LEU A 131 -9.23 -1.00 -17.89
C LEU A 131 -8.49 -1.03 -19.23
N GLU A 132 -7.16 -1.15 -19.22
CA GLU A 132 -6.37 -1.14 -20.45
C GLU A 132 -6.17 -2.55 -21.04
N ARG A 133 -6.63 -3.62 -20.36
CA ARG A 133 -6.47 -5.03 -20.78
C ARG A 133 -6.83 -5.27 -22.24
N LEU A 134 -7.96 -4.72 -22.69
CA LEU A 134 -8.45 -4.91 -24.06
C LEU A 134 -7.59 -4.17 -25.08
N ASN A 135 -7.18 -2.94 -24.78
CA ASN A 135 -6.33 -2.14 -25.66
C ASN A 135 -4.95 -2.79 -25.84
N VAL A 136 -4.39 -3.32 -24.75
CA VAL A 136 -3.13 -4.06 -24.76
C VAL A 136 -3.25 -5.39 -25.52
N THR A 137 -4.32 -6.15 -25.27
CA THR A 137 -4.54 -7.45 -25.94
C THR A 137 -4.77 -7.29 -27.45
N ARG A 138 -5.43 -6.20 -27.87
CA ARG A 138 -5.65 -5.85 -29.27
C ARG A 138 -4.42 -5.19 -29.92
N GLY A 139 -3.35 -4.94 -29.16
CA GLY A 139 -2.13 -4.30 -29.66
C GLY A 139 -2.27 -2.81 -29.98
N LEU A 140 -3.34 -2.16 -29.50
CA LEU A 140 -3.60 -0.73 -29.70
C LEU A 140 -2.71 0.15 -28.80
N LEU A 141 -2.20 -0.41 -27.72
CA LEU A 141 -1.38 0.29 -26.74
C LEU A 141 -0.30 -0.65 -26.17
N THR A 142 0.90 -0.11 -25.96
CA THR A 142 1.97 -0.74 -25.17
C THR A 142 2.23 0.14 -23.95
N PRO A 143 1.66 -0.17 -22.77
CA PRO A 143 1.75 0.71 -21.63
C PRO A 143 3.18 0.79 -21.08
N HIS A 144 3.68 2.01 -20.93
CA HIS A 144 4.90 2.31 -20.20
C HIS A 144 4.50 3.07 -18.93
N VAL A 145 4.46 2.35 -17.82
CA VAL A 145 3.91 2.82 -16.55
C VAL A 145 5.04 3.26 -15.63
N HIS A 146 5.02 4.52 -15.23
CA HIS A 146 5.85 5.02 -14.15
C HIS A 146 5.18 4.75 -12.80
N ILE A 147 5.94 4.17 -11.87
CA ILE A 147 5.51 3.87 -10.51
C ILE A 147 6.30 4.78 -9.59
N ASP A 148 5.61 5.75 -8.99
CA ASP A 148 6.22 6.66 -8.02
C ASP A 148 6.61 5.90 -6.74
N SER A 149 7.56 6.47 -5.98
CA SER A 149 8.02 5.92 -4.70
C SER A 149 6.86 5.70 -3.72
N SER A 150 5.90 6.63 -3.67
CA SER A 150 4.71 6.55 -2.84
C SER A 150 3.79 5.38 -3.25
N ALA A 151 3.65 5.13 -4.55
CA ALA A 151 2.90 3.99 -5.08
C ALA A 151 3.58 2.66 -4.79
N ALA A 152 4.91 2.59 -4.95
CA ALA A 152 5.72 1.42 -4.64
C ALA A 152 5.60 1.03 -3.16
N GLN A 153 5.61 2.01 -2.25
CA GLN A 153 5.44 1.79 -0.80
C GLN A 153 4.03 1.33 -0.42
N GLN A 154 3.02 1.62 -1.26
CA GLN A 154 1.60 1.35 -0.99
C GLN A 154 1.06 0.15 -1.79
N GLY A 155 1.91 -0.83 -2.10
CA GLY A 155 1.46 -2.14 -2.61
C GLY A 155 1.73 -2.42 -4.08
N VAL A 156 2.41 -1.52 -4.81
CA VAL A 156 2.88 -1.84 -6.17
C VAL A 156 4.10 -2.76 -6.12
N THR A 157 3.87 -4.06 -6.30
CA THR A 157 4.91 -5.11 -6.26
C THR A 157 5.12 -5.76 -7.63
N ARG A 158 6.24 -6.47 -7.81
CA ARG A 158 6.50 -7.23 -9.04
C ARG A 158 5.55 -8.40 -9.26
N PHE A 159 4.89 -8.89 -8.21
CA PHE A 159 3.95 -10.01 -8.33
C PHE A 159 2.65 -9.64 -9.05
N ILE A 160 2.31 -8.35 -9.07
CA ILE A 160 1.12 -7.84 -9.75
C ILE A 160 1.45 -7.28 -11.14
N GLU A 161 2.71 -7.31 -11.58
CA GLU A 161 3.12 -6.81 -12.90
C GLU A 161 2.80 -7.81 -14.03
N GLU A 162 2.26 -7.34 -15.15
CA GLU A 162 1.94 -8.16 -16.33
C GLU A 162 3.08 -8.15 -17.36
N GLN A 163 3.77 -9.28 -17.58
CA GLN A 163 5.07 -9.27 -18.28
C GLN A 163 5.04 -9.16 -19.81
N ARG A 164 3.94 -9.50 -20.49
CA ARG A 164 3.98 -9.75 -21.94
C ARG A 164 3.95 -8.49 -22.81
N ARG A 165 3.38 -7.39 -22.34
CA ARG A 165 3.15 -6.16 -23.13
C ARG A 165 3.18 -4.87 -22.30
N TRP A 166 3.51 -4.97 -21.01
CA TRP A 166 3.64 -3.81 -20.13
C TRP A 166 5.10 -3.57 -19.82
N VAL A 167 5.47 -2.30 -19.72
CA VAL A 167 6.79 -1.85 -19.28
C VAL A 167 6.59 -1.01 -18.03
N TYR A 168 7.32 -1.33 -16.97
CA TYR A 168 7.23 -0.63 -15.69
C TYR A 168 8.56 0.05 -15.38
N SER A 169 8.51 1.28 -14.87
CA SER A 169 9.68 2.04 -14.43
C SER A 169 9.47 2.60 -13.02
N LYS A 170 10.49 2.46 -12.17
CA LYS A 170 10.56 3.04 -10.82
C LYS A 170 11.67 4.09 -10.74
N LYS A 171 11.99 4.74 -11.86
CA LYS A 171 13.10 5.70 -11.90
C LYS A 171 12.83 6.85 -10.94
N GLU A 172 13.66 7.02 -9.92
CA GLU A 172 13.50 8.11 -8.96
C GLU A 172 14.16 9.40 -9.47
N GLY A 173 13.78 10.54 -8.90
CA GLY A 173 14.36 11.85 -9.20
C GLY A 173 13.69 12.60 -10.34
N GLU A 174 14.28 13.71 -10.76
CA GLU A 174 13.76 14.56 -11.84
C GLU A 174 14.10 13.93 -13.20
N HIS A 175 13.07 13.59 -13.96
CA HIS A 175 13.22 13.01 -15.29
C HIS A 175 11.98 13.31 -16.12
N ASP A 176 12.16 13.23 -17.43
CA ASP A 176 11.08 13.50 -18.37
C ASP A 176 9.94 12.48 -18.21
N MET A 177 8.80 12.96 -17.71
CA MET A 177 7.60 12.16 -17.53
C MET A 177 6.89 11.88 -18.85
N ALA A 178 7.18 12.66 -19.92
CA ALA A 178 6.55 12.49 -21.22
C ALA A 178 6.86 11.12 -21.86
N GLY A 179 7.95 10.44 -21.45
CA GLY A 179 8.29 9.10 -21.90
C GLY A 179 7.35 7.99 -21.41
N TYR A 180 6.44 8.28 -20.47
CA TYR A 180 5.50 7.31 -19.90
C TYR A 180 4.09 7.50 -20.44
N THR A 181 3.36 6.40 -20.65
CA THR A 181 1.95 6.46 -21.03
C THR A 181 1.04 6.65 -19.83
N HIS A 182 1.43 6.06 -18.69
CA HIS A 182 0.69 6.15 -17.43
C HIS A 182 1.62 6.44 -16.26
N LEU A 183 1.11 7.16 -15.27
CA LEU A 183 1.81 7.44 -14.01
C LEU A 183 0.95 6.99 -12.83
N VAL A 184 1.50 6.20 -11.92
CA VAL A 184 0.86 5.85 -10.64
C VAL A 184 1.53 6.69 -9.55
N THR A 185 0.81 7.67 -9.01
CA THR A 185 1.36 8.66 -8.06
C THR A 185 0.27 9.18 -7.12
N ASP A 186 0.68 9.66 -5.94
CA ASP A 186 -0.16 10.34 -4.96
C ASP A 186 -0.34 11.84 -5.25
N LYS A 187 0.37 12.38 -6.27
CA LYS A 187 0.26 13.79 -6.68
C LYS A 187 -1.15 14.16 -7.11
N ALA A 188 -1.54 15.40 -6.80
CA ALA A 188 -2.86 15.92 -7.14
C ALA A 188 -3.03 16.20 -8.65
N SER A 189 -1.96 16.60 -9.32
CA SER A 189 -1.93 16.84 -10.77
C SER A 189 -0.52 16.64 -11.30
N VAL A 190 -0.41 16.28 -12.58
CA VAL A 190 0.86 16.17 -13.30
C VAL A 190 0.68 16.81 -14.68
N GLU A 191 1.60 17.69 -15.05
CA GLU A 191 1.57 18.38 -16.34
C GLU A 191 1.70 17.37 -17.50
N GLY A 192 0.93 17.58 -18.58
CA GLY A 192 0.91 16.67 -19.74
C GLY A 192 0.04 15.42 -19.57
N PHE A 193 -0.53 15.19 -18.38
CA PHE A 193 -1.38 14.04 -18.08
C PHE A 193 -2.77 14.45 -17.59
N VAL A 194 -3.74 13.54 -17.71
CA VAL A 194 -5.09 13.66 -17.15
C VAL A 194 -5.34 12.57 -16.11
N PRO A 195 -6.06 12.86 -15.02
CA PRO A 195 -6.47 11.83 -14.07
C PRO A 195 -7.33 10.78 -14.78
N PHE A 196 -6.94 9.52 -14.66
CA PHE A 196 -7.62 8.38 -15.28
C PHE A 196 -8.33 7.52 -14.22
N ILE A 197 -7.63 7.17 -13.14
CA ILE A 197 -8.17 6.39 -12.01
C ILE A 197 -7.88 7.13 -10.72
N THR A 198 -8.83 7.11 -9.77
CA THR A 198 -8.61 7.60 -8.41
C THR A 198 -8.99 6.52 -7.40
N VAL A 199 -8.02 6.07 -6.62
CA VAL A 199 -8.22 5.09 -5.55
C VAL A 199 -8.28 5.82 -4.21
N THR A 200 -9.34 5.51 -3.45
CA THR A 200 -9.55 6.06 -2.12
C THR A 200 -9.03 5.09 -1.05
N GLY A 201 -8.68 5.64 0.11
CA GLY A 201 -8.33 4.87 1.30
C GLY A 201 -8.86 5.54 2.55
N VAL A 202 -8.76 4.84 3.68
CA VAL A 202 -9.28 5.34 4.96
C VAL A 202 -8.43 6.50 5.47
N ASP A 203 -9.08 7.59 5.87
CA ASP A 203 -8.48 8.64 6.68
C ASP A 203 -8.32 8.14 8.12
N LEU A 204 -7.08 7.87 8.54
CA LEU A 204 -6.77 7.30 9.85
C LEU A 204 -7.18 8.23 11.01
N SER A 205 -7.24 9.56 10.78
CA SER A 205 -7.69 10.51 11.81
C SER A 205 -9.18 10.33 12.14
N SER A 206 -9.95 9.85 11.17
CA SER A 206 -11.40 9.62 11.31
C SER A 206 -11.75 8.29 11.98
N VAL A 207 -10.80 7.37 12.09
CA VAL A 207 -11.02 6.01 12.65
C VAL A 207 -11.40 6.06 14.13
N MET A 208 -10.83 7.00 14.88
CA MET A 208 -11.12 7.15 16.32
C MET A 208 -12.34 8.05 16.58
N THR A 209 -12.78 8.83 15.59
CA THR A 209 -13.83 9.85 15.76
C THR A 209 -15.17 9.46 15.14
N SER A 210 -15.21 8.46 14.26
CA SER A 210 -16.43 8.03 13.58
C SER A 210 -16.51 6.50 13.45
N PRO A 211 -17.70 5.90 13.67
CA PRO A 211 -17.92 4.46 13.41
C PRO A 211 -17.82 4.10 11.93
N ARG A 212 -17.93 5.09 11.02
CA ARG A 212 -17.64 4.95 9.59
C ARG A 212 -16.49 5.89 9.24
N PRO A 213 -15.26 5.36 9.10
CA PRO A 213 -14.12 6.17 8.73
C PRO A 213 -14.35 6.86 7.38
N ARG A 214 -13.88 8.10 7.26
CA ARG A 214 -13.95 8.87 6.02
C ARG A 214 -12.99 8.28 4.99
N MET A 215 -13.47 8.13 3.75
CA MET A 215 -12.64 7.74 2.61
C MET A 215 -12.09 8.99 1.91
N VAL A 216 -10.79 8.99 1.62
CA VAL A 216 -10.09 10.10 0.96
C VAL A 216 -9.27 9.59 -0.23
N PRO A 217 -9.13 10.36 -1.33
CA PRO A 217 -8.23 10.01 -2.43
C PRO A 217 -6.78 9.88 -1.92
N LYS A 218 -6.15 8.74 -2.15
CA LYS A 218 -4.76 8.48 -1.72
C LYS A 218 -3.81 8.14 -2.86
N MET A 219 -4.34 7.60 -3.95
CA MET A 219 -3.53 7.23 -5.12
C MET A 219 -4.29 7.54 -6.39
N ARG A 220 -3.57 7.96 -7.42
CA ARG A 220 -4.14 8.25 -8.73
C ARG A 220 -3.31 7.58 -9.82
N VAL A 221 -4.01 7.19 -10.87
CA VAL A 221 -3.37 6.83 -12.14
C VAL A 221 -3.66 7.97 -13.11
N PHE A 222 -2.62 8.47 -13.73
CA PHE A 222 -2.68 9.49 -14.76
C PHE A 222 -2.41 8.85 -16.12
N LYS A 223 -3.09 9.31 -17.17
CA LYS A 223 -2.88 8.91 -18.56
C LYS A 223 -2.41 10.11 -19.38
N ARG A 224 -1.45 9.89 -20.28
CA ARG A 224 -0.87 10.96 -21.11
C ARG A 224 -1.92 11.49 -22.10
N LYS A 225 -2.04 12.82 -22.23
CA LYS A 225 -3.13 13.49 -22.97
C LYS A 225 -3.18 13.18 -24.48
N ASP A 226 -2.03 12.86 -25.07
CA ASP A 226 -1.86 12.55 -26.49
C ASP A 226 -2.36 11.15 -26.88
N LEU A 227 -2.59 10.27 -25.91
CA LEU A 227 -3.09 8.91 -26.15
C LEU A 227 -4.61 8.85 -26.33
N ASP A 228 -5.33 9.95 -26.08
CA ASP A 228 -6.79 10.03 -26.24
C ASP A 228 -7.23 10.50 -27.64
N VAL A 229 -6.33 10.47 -28.64
CA VAL A 229 -6.74 10.68 -30.04
C VAL A 229 -7.57 9.48 -30.50
N ALA A 230 -8.86 9.71 -30.75
CA ALA A 230 -9.79 8.70 -31.25
C ALA A 230 -9.22 7.99 -32.50
N PRO A 231 -9.47 6.69 -32.68
CA PRO A 231 -9.02 5.98 -33.87
C PRO A 231 -9.52 6.72 -35.14
N PRO A 232 -8.68 6.84 -36.20
CA PRO A 232 -9.11 7.47 -37.43
C PRO A 232 -10.39 6.78 -37.94
N PRO A 233 -11.33 7.53 -38.53
CA PRO A 233 -12.56 6.96 -39.05
C PRO A 233 -12.24 5.82 -40.02
N PRO A 234 -13.07 4.76 -40.07
CA PRO A 234 -12.84 3.64 -40.97
C PRO A 234 -12.67 4.17 -42.40
N PRO A 235 -11.78 3.56 -43.21
CA PRO A 235 -11.59 3.97 -44.59
C PRO A 235 -12.95 3.95 -45.31
N PRO A 236 -13.23 4.92 -46.19
CA PRO A 236 -14.47 4.94 -46.95
C PRO A 236 -14.66 3.59 -47.65
N PRO A 237 -15.89 3.06 -47.72
CA PRO A 237 -16.14 1.80 -48.39
C PRO A 237 -15.57 1.86 -49.81
N PRO A 238 -14.95 0.77 -50.31
CA PRO A 238 -14.32 0.77 -51.61
C PRO A 238 -15.32 1.30 -52.64
N GLY A 239 -14.93 2.39 -53.31
CA GLY A 239 -15.74 3.02 -54.35
C GLY A 239 -16.14 1.96 -55.37
N LYS A 240 -17.41 1.97 -55.77
CA LYS A 240 -17.90 1.12 -56.86
C LYS A 240 -16.97 1.32 -58.08
N PRO A 241 -16.56 0.26 -58.77
CA PRO A 241 -15.71 0.38 -59.95
C PRO A 241 -16.38 1.32 -60.96
N GLN A 242 -15.63 2.34 -61.39
CA GLN A 242 -16.03 3.21 -62.49
C GLN A 242 -16.21 2.32 -63.73
N GLN A 243 -17.41 2.33 -64.30
CA GLN A 243 -17.66 1.78 -65.63
C GLN A 243 -16.72 2.50 -66.60
N ALA A 244 -15.91 1.73 -67.31
CA ALA A 244 -15.15 2.21 -68.45
C ALA A 244 -16.16 2.75 -69.48
N THR A 245 -16.04 4.04 -69.79
CA THR A 245 -16.64 4.62 -70.98
C THR A 245 -15.95 4.00 -72.19
N GLU A 246 -16.71 3.24 -72.96
CA GLU A 246 -16.35 2.82 -74.32
C GLU A 246 -16.01 4.07 -75.15
N ALA A 247 -14.86 4.01 -75.80
CA ALA A 247 -14.50 4.91 -76.87
C ALA A 247 -15.17 4.38 -78.14
N ASP A 248 -16.18 5.10 -78.64
CA ASP A 248 -16.64 4.95 -80.01
C ASP A 248 -15.73 5.78 -80.90
N ASP A 249 -14.89 5.07 -81.65
CA ASP A 249 -14.34 5.50 -82.94
C ASP A 249 -15.51 5.62 -83.92
N ASP A 250 -15.67 6.77 -84.56
CA ASP A 250 -16.32 6.88 -85.86
C ASP A 250 -15.62 8.01 -86.66
N ASP A 251 -14.80 7.57 -87.62
CA ASP A 251 -14.32 8.30 -88.77
C ASP A 251 -15.45 8.54 -89.78
N GLU A 252 -15.52 9.73 -90.40
CA GLU A 252 -15.94 10.01 -91.80
C GLU A 252 -15.99 11.54 -92.02
N GLU A 253 -14.97 12.12 -92.66
CA GLU A 253 -14.92 12.52 -94.09
C GLU A 253 -15.81 13.72 -94.51
N LEU A 254 -15.10 14.72 -95.11
CA LEU A 254 -15.49 15.90 -95.89
C LEU A 254 -15.86 17.21 -95.17
#